data_AF-A0A833SI28-F1
#
_entry.id   AF-A0A833SI28-F1
#
_cell.length_a   1.000
_cell.length_b   1.000
_cell.length_c   1.000
_cell.angle_alpha   90.00
_cell.angle_beta   90.00
_cell.angle_gamma   90.00
#
_symmetry.space_group_name_H-M   'P 1'
#
loop_
_entity.id
_entity.type
_entity.pdbx_description
1 polymer ?
#
loop_
_entity_poly.entity_id
_entity_poly.type
_entity_poly.pdbx_seq_one_letter_code
_entity_poly.pdbx_strand_id
1 'polypeptide(L)'
;MSLIPYMRSISQNNVTKRHLHISTVLNKSRAGRYRPKPKIVQALTYEMANPPHYIASRKSWNSWNTSNIKDGTWHGLFLSEVIIKRQHNIIRIAGIINRKMLPGQIHFLIGYTEQLLSYWLHCPIRMELSSVPSKDVIYKYI
;
A
#
# COMPACT_ATOMS: atom_id res chain seq x y z
N MET A 1 -19.23 -64.95 23.40
CA MET A 1 -18.04 -64.70 22.56
C MET A 1 -18.51 -64.56 21.13
N SER A 2 -18.08 -63.64 20.26
CA SER A 2 -17.02 -62.63 20.30
C SER A 2 -17.13 -61.80 19.00
N LEU A 3 -17.08 -60.47 19.15
CA LEU A 3 -16.47 -59.48 18.23
C LEU A 3 -17.16 -59.16 16.88
N ILE A 4 -17.73 -57.94 16.83
CA ILE A 4 -17.85 -57.10 15.63
C ILE A 4 -16.46 -56.44 15.40
N PRO A 5 -15.96 -56.24 14.16
CA PRO A 5 -16.08 -54.91 13.55
C PRO A 5 -16.13 -54.86 12.00
N TYR A 6 -16.84 -53.82 11.51
CA TYR A 6 -16.51 -52.98 10.34
C TYR A 6 -16.23 -53.62 8.96
N MET A 7 -17.03 -53.26 7.95
CA MET A 7 -16.63 -52.26 6.94
C MET A 7 -17.84 -51.75 6.15
N ARG A 8 -17.88 -50.43 6.02
CA ARG A 8 -18.96 -49.61 5.46
C ARG A 8 -19.14 -49.84 3.96
N SER A 9 -20.40 -49.73 3.52
CA SER A 9 -20.83 -49.47 2.15
C SER A 9 -19.92 -48.44 1.47
N ILE A 10 -19.25 -48.85 0.39
CA ILE A 10 -18.69 -47.94 -0.62
C ILE A 10 -19.28 -48.38 -1.96
N SER A 11 -20.49 -47.92 -2.26
CA SER A 11 -20.94 -47.78 -3.64
C SER A 11 -20.77 -46.31 -4.00
N GLN A 12 -19.70 -46.03 -4.75
CA GLN A 12 -19.35 -44.72 -5.26
C GLN A 12 -20.36 -44.28 -6.32
N ASN A 13 -21.52 -43.78 -5.91
CA ASN A 13 -22.36 -42.96 -6.78
C ASN A 13 -22.13 -41.49 -6.47
N ASN A 14 -20.90 -41.03 -6.70
CA ASN A 14 -20.58 -39.60 -6.80
C ASN A 14 -21.17 -39.06 -8.11
N VAL A 15 -22.51 -39.01 -8.18
CA VAL A 15 -23.18 -38.14 -9.14
C VAL A 15 -22.71 -36.74 -8.78
N THR A 16 -21.85 -36.17 -9.63
CA THR A 16 -21.43 -34.78 -9.57
C THR A 16 -22.68 -33.92 -9.71
N LYS A 17 -23.32 -33.59 -8.59
CA LYS A 17 -24.38 -32.59 -8.54
C LYS A 17 -23.73 -31.27 -8.98
N ARG A 18 -23.87 -30.94 -10.27
CA ARG A 18 -23.58 -29.61 -10.78
C ARG A 18 -24.64 -28.69 -10.19
N HIS A 19 -24.36 -28.12 -9.03
CA HIS A 19 -25.20 -27.09 -8.46
C HIS A 19 -25.00 -25.83 -9.30
N LEU A 20 -26.02 -25.43 -10.06
CA LEU A 20 -26.05 -24.09 -10.64
C LEU A 20 -26.21 -23.11 -9.48
N HIS A 21 -25.22 -22.27 -9.28
CA HIS A 21 -25.26 -21.20 -8.29
C HIS A 21 -26.22 -20.11 -8.82
N ILE A 22 -27.49 -20.12 -8.39
CA ILE A 22 -28.54 -19.19 -8.86
C ILE A 22 -28.40 -17.79 -8.24
N SER A 23 -27.60 -17.62 -7.18
CA SER A 23 -27.39 -16.29 -6.61
C SER A 23 -26.33 -15.51 -7.41
N THR A 24 -26.59 -14.21 -7.57
CA THR A 24 -25.66 -13.27 -8.21
C THR A 24 -24.29 -13.33 -7.54
N VAL A 25 -23.21 -13.51 -8.31
CA VAL A 25 -21.84 -13.50 -7.77
C VAL A 25 -21.60 -12.17 -7.05
N LEU A 26 -21.34 -12.23 -5.74
CA LEU A 26 -21.03 -11.05 -4.93
C LEU A 26 -19.65 -10.50 -5.29
N ASN A 27 -19.57 -9.57 -6.25
CA ASN A 27 -18.32 -8.95 -6.66
C ASN A 27 -17.92 -7.80 -5.72
N LYS A 28 -17.29 -8.13 -4.59
CA LYS A 28 -16.72 -7.15 -3.65
C LYS A 28 -15.35 -6.68 -4.16
N SER A 29 -15.29 -5.52 -4.82
CA SER A 29 -14.02 -4.86 -5.20
C SER A 29 -13.07 -4.75 -4.01
N ARG A 30 -11.86 -5.31 -4.17
CA ARG A 30 -10.83 -5.41 -3.12
C ARG A 30 -9.72 -4.37 -3.25
N ALA A 31 -9.53 -3.78 -4.43
CA ALA A 31 -8.40 -2.92 -4.73
C ALA A 31 -8.43 -1.62 -3.91
N GLY A 32 -7.28 -1.25 -3.32
CA GLY A 32 -7.11 0.00 -2.58
C GLY A 32 -8.00 0.16 -1.34
N ARG A 33 -8.47 -0.94 -0.73
CA ARG A 33 -9.31 -0.91 0.48
C ARG A 33 -8.64 -1.67 1.63
N TYR A 34 -8.31 -0.96 2.70
CA TYR A 34 -7.85 -1.56 3.96
C TYR A 34 -9.03 -2.18 4.72
N ARG A 35 -8.78 -3.33 5.35
CA ARG A 35 -9.81 -4.13 6.03
C ARG A 35 -9.59 -4.15 7.53
N PRO A 36 -10.66 -3.99 8.34
CA PRO A 36 -10.59 -4.22 9.77
C PRO A 36 -10.10 -5.64 10.04
N LYS A 37 -9.15 -5.75 10.98
CA LYS A 37 -8.62 -7.03 11.45
C LYS A 37 -9.30 -7.33 12.77
N PRO A 38 -9.75 -8.57 13.00
CA PRO A 38 -10.35 -8.93 14.28
C PRO A 38 -9.40 -8.59 15.43
N LYS A 39 -9.90 -7.91 16.47
CA LYS A 39 -9.18 -7.61 17.71
C LYS A 39 -7.92 -6.72 17.57
N ILE A 40 -7.72 -6.07 16.42
CA ILE A 40 -6.59 -5.15 16.20
C ILE A 40 -7.12 -3.84 15.64
N VAL A 41 -6.95 -2.75 16.41
CA VAL A 41 -7.22 -1.39 15.95
C VAL A 41 -6.14 -0.99 14.95
N GLN A 42 -6.52 -0.68 13.71
CA GLN A 42 -5.59 -0.26 12.68
C GLN A 42 -5.63 1.25 12.50
N ALA A 43 -4.47 1.90 12.65
CA ALA A 43 -4.30 3.30 12.29
C ALA A 43 -4.12 3.43 10.77
N LEU A 44 -4.94 4.26 10.14
CA LEU A 44 -4.87 4.57 8.71
C LEU A 44 -4.47 6.02 8.49
N THR A 45 -3.59 6.23 7.52
CA THR A 45 -3.30 7.56 6.98
C THR A 45 -4.41 8.01 6.03
N TYR A 46 -4.45 9.30 5.72
CA TYR A 46 -5.45 9.88 4.82
C TYR A 46 -5.54 9.14 3.47
N GLU A 47 -4.39 8.83 2.87
CA GLU A 47 -4.32 8.12 1.58
C GLU A 47 -4.86 6.68 1.65
N MET A 48 -4.64 6.00 2.79
CA MET A 48 -5.09 4.62 3.03
C MET A 48 -6.58 4.52 3.38
N ALA A 49 -7.13 5.53 4.05
CA ALA A 49 -8.52 5.55 4.48
C ALA A 49 -9.52 5.79 3.33
N ASN A 50 -9.06 6.42 2.25
CA ASN A 50 -9.91 6.78 1.11
C ASN A 50 -9.86 5.70 0.01
N PRO A 51 -10.99 5.05 -0.33
CA PRO A 51 -11.04 4.08 -1.42
C PRO A 51 -10.81 4.72 -2.80
N PRO A 52 -10.47 3.92 -3.84
CA PRO A 52 -10.10 4.45 -5.16
C PRO A 52 -11.15 5.31 -5.86
N HIS A 53 -12.44 5.10 -5.59
CA HIS A 53 -13.51 5.90 -6.20
C HIS A 53 -13.59 7.34 -5.67
N TYR A 54 -12.82 7.69 -4.64
CA TYR A 54 -12.69 9.08 -4.17
C TYR A 54 -11.47 9.80 -4.75
N ILE A 55 -10.75 9.19 -5.70
CA ILE A 55 -9.75 9.89 -6.50
C ILE A 55 -10.42 11.04 -7.25
N ALA A 56 -9.76 12.21 -7.26
CA ALA A 56 -10.24 13.50 -7.75
C ALA A 56 -11.36 14.19 -6.93
N SER A 57 -11.98 13.52 -5.96
CA SER A 57 -12.98 14.13 -5.06
C SER A 57 -12.41 14.44 -3.67
N ARG A 58 -11.86 13.42 -3.01
CA ARG A 58 -11.24 13.57 -1.68
C ARG A 58 -9.74 13.48 -1.79
N LYS A 59 -9.23 12.46 -2.49
CA LYS A 59 -7.80 12.27 -2.70
C LYS A 59 -7.35 12.72 -4.09
N SER A 60 -6.18 13.32 -4.15
CA SER A 60 -5.51 13.66 -5.42
C SER A 60 -4.76 12.46 -5.99
N TRP A 61 -4.08 12.67 -7.12
CA TRP A 61 -3.16 11.71 -7.71
C TRP A 61 -1.75 11.88 -7.13
N ASN A 62 -1.11 10.78 -6.70
CA ASN A 62 0.20 10.84 -6.03
C ASN A 62 1.36 10.86 -7.05
N SER A 63 1.32 10.04 -8.10
CA SER A 63 2.15 10.13 -9.33
C SER A 63 1.81 9.01 -10.32
N TRP A 64 2.39 9.00 -11.54
CA TRP A 64 2.24 7.88 -12.48
C TRP A 64 3.07 6.62 -12.06
N ASN A 65 4.10 6.74 -11.20
CA ASN A 65 4.85 5.62 -10.61
C ASN A 65 5.69 6.08 -9.39
N THR A 66 5.65 5.37 -8.25
CA THR A 66 6.47 5.67 -7.04
C THR A 66 7.21 4.46 -6.44
N SER A 67 7.16 3.28 -7.05
CA SER A 67 7.46 2.02 -6.34
C SER A 67 8.92 1.93 -5.86
N ASN A 68 9.88 2.42 -6.64
CA ASN A 68 11.30 2.16 -6.36
C ASN A 68 11.91 3.09 -5.29
N ILE A 69 11.29 4.25 -5.03
CA ILE A 69 11.84 5.24 -4.09
C ILE A 69 11.46 4.90 -2.65
N LYS A 70 10.18 4.59 -2.41
CA LYS A 70 9.63 4.37 -1.07
C LYS A 70 10.11 3.05 -0.44
N ASP A 71 10.09 1.98 -1.24
CA ASP A 71 10.37 0.63 -0.74
C ASP A 71 11.82 0.18 -1.02
N GLY A 72 12.59 0.98 -1.78
CA GLY A 72 14.01 0.77 -2.04
C GLY A 72 14.90 1.64 -1.15
N THR A 73 15.34 2.79 -1.68
CA THR A 73 16.35 3.66 -1.05
C THR A 73 15.93 4.22 0.31
N TRP A 74 14.63 4.49 0.52
CA TRP A 74 14.11 5.15 1.72
C TRP A 74 13.30 4.21 2.61
N HIS A 75 13.87 3.05 2.94
CA HIS A 75 13.18 1.96 3.64
C HIS A 75 12.59 2.38 5.00
N GLY A 76 11.27 2.34 5.13
CA GLY A 76 10.58 2.58 6.41
C GLY A 76 10.73 4.00 7.00
N LEU A 77 11.20 4.96 6.20
CA LEU A 77 11.32 6.37 6.58
C LEU A 77 10.09 7.18 6.20
N PHE A 78 9.48 6.89 5.05
CA PHE A 78 8.26 7.54 4.62
C PHE A 78 7.06 7.06 5.44
N LEU A 79 6.31 8.03 5.99
CA LEU A 79 5.07 7.79 6.72
C LEU A 79 3.85 7.75 5.80
N SER A 80 3.89 8.51 4.70
CA SER A 80 2.85 8.55 3.68
C SER A 80 3.30 7.92 2.36
N GLU A 81 2.44 7.92 1.35
CA GLU A 81 2.88 7.71 -0.03
C GLU A 81 3.70 8.92 -0.51
N VAL A 82 4.62 8.68 -1.44
CA VAL A 82 5.44 9.73 -2.07
C VAL A 82 4.57 10.46 -3.10
N ILE A 83 4.73 11.77 -3.17
CA ILE A 83 4.02 12.63 -4.14
C ILE A 83 5.05 13.09 -5.15
N ILE A 84 4.84 12.82 -6.44
CA ILE A 84 5.74 13.28 -7.50
C ILE A 84 4.98 14.28 -8.38
N LYS A 85 5.53 15.49 -8.48
CA LYS A 85 5.00 16.56 -9.31
C LYS A 85 6.01 16.88 -10.41
N ARG A 86 5.56 16.95 -11.65
CA ARG A 86 6.37 17.42 -12.77
C ARG A 86 5.93 18.82 -13.16
N GLN A 87 6.86 19.77 -13.10
CA GLN A 87 6.66 21.16 -13.49
C GLN A 87 7.70 21.48 -14.57
N HIS A 88 7.27 21.50 -15.83
CA HIS A 88 8.17 21.64 -16.97
C HIS A 88 9.31 20.60 -16.92
N ASN A 89 10.57 21.05 -16.92
CA ASN A 89 11.76 20.20 -16.87
C ASN A 89 12.12 19.76 -15.44
N ILE A 90 11.48 20.30 -14.40
CA ILE A 90 11.80 19.96 -13.02
C ILE A 90 10.84 18.87 -12.51
N ILE A 91 11.39 17.82 -11.90
CA ILE A 91 10.61 16.82 -11.17
C ILE A 91 10.81 17.07 -9.67
N ARG A 92 9.71 17.34 -8.96
CA ARG A 92 9.68 17.55 -7.51
C ARG A 92 9.13 16.29 -6.85
N ILE A 93 9.95 15.63 -6.05
CA ILE A 93 9.61 14.43 -5.30
C ILE A 93 9.40 14.86 -3.85
N ALA A 94 8.14 14.84 -3.41
CA ALA A 94 7.73 15.29 -2.10
C ALA A 94 7.26 14.12 -1.23
N GLY A 95 7.46 14.22 0.08
CA GLY A 95 6.85 13.28 1.00
C GLY A 95 7.12 13.56 2.47
N ILE A 96 6.40 12.82 3.32
CA ILE A 96 6.46 12.98 4.77
C ILE A 96 7.34 11.88 5.35
N ILE A 97 8.39 12.29 6.07
CA ILE A 97 9.37 11.38 6.68
C ILE A 97 9.27 11.38 8.21
N ASN A 98 9.64 10.23 8.79
CA ASN A 98 9.80 10.08 10.23
C ASN A 98 11.20 10.55 10.69
N ARG A 99 11.29 11.06 11.91
CA ARG A 99 12.54 11.57 12.52
C ARG A 99 13.41 10.47 13.14
N LYS A 100 13.42 9.26 12.55
CA LYS A 100 14.16 8.11 13.09
C LYS A 100 15.67 8.18 12.86
N MET A 101 16.11 8.88 11.81
CA MET A 101 17.51 8.95 11.41
C MET A 101 18.13 10.31 11.73
N LEU A 102 19.45 10.33 11.84
CA LEU A 102 20.22 11.54 12.06
C LEU A 102 20.10 12.48 10.84
N PRO A 103 20.03 13.81 11.03
CA PRO A 103 19.92 14.76 9.94
C PRO A 103 21.00 14.61 8.86
N GLY A 104 22.24 14.31 9.25
CA GLY A 104 23.34 14.12 8.28
C GLY A 104 23.11 12.97 7.31
N GLN A 105 22.55 11.85 7.77
CA GLN A 105 22.23 10.71 6.89
C GLN A 105 21.06 11.05 5.95
N ILE A 106 20.08 11.81 6.44
CA ILE A 106 18.95 12.26 5.62
C ILE A 106 19.45 13.22 4.53
N HIS A 107 20.29 14.19 4.86
CA HIS A 107 20.88 15.11 3.88
C HIS A 107 21.74 14.38 2.86
N PHE A 108 22.50 13.36 3.28
CA PHE A 108 23.24 12.51 2.36
C PHE A 108 22.30 11.79 1.38
N LEU A 109 21.23 11.15 1.88
CA LEU A 109 20.26 10.45 1.03
C LEU A 109 19.51 11.40 0.09
N ILE A 110 19.19 12.63 0.54
CA ILE A 110 18.63 13.68 -0.31
C ILE A 110 19.57 13.94 -1.49
N GLY A 111 20.84 14.29 -1.23
CA GLY A 111 21.81 14.58 -2.30
C GLY A 111 22.07 13.38 -3.22
N TYR A 112 22.17 12.18 -2.64
CA TYR A 112 22.32 10.93 -3.39
C TYR A 112 21.17 10.72 -4.38
N THR A 113 19.93 10.87 -3.92
CA THR A 113 18.76 10.66 -4.78
C THR A 113 18.57 11.75 -5.83
N GLU A 114 18.82 13.02 -5.48
CA GLU A 114 18.77 14.12 -6.46
C GLU A 114 19.79 13.92 -7.57
N GLN A 115 21.05 13.61 -7.23
CA GLN A 115 22.11 13.44 -8.23
C GLN A 115 21.90 12.20 -9.10
N LEU A 116 21.63 11.04 -8.48
CA LEU A 116 21.44 9.79 -9.20
C LEU A 116 20.27 9.88 -10.18
N LEU A 117 19.13 10.38 -9.73
CA LEU A 117 17.96 10.50 -10.59
C LEU A 117 18.13 11.62 -11.63
N SER A 118 18.84 12.71 -11.30
CA SER A 118 19.07 13.79 -12.26
C SER A 118 19.93 13.32 -13.42
N TYR A 119 20.93 12.48 -13.14
CA TYR A 119 21.75 11.86 -14.17
C TYR A 119 20.95 10.85 -15.00
N TRP A 120 20.14 10.02 -14.35
CA TRP A 120 19.36 8.98 -15.01
C TRP A 120 18.24 9.53 -15.91
N LEU A 121 17.50 10.53 -15.43
CA LEU A 121 16.33 11.08 -16.13
C LEU A 121 16.66 12.30 -16.99
N HIS A 122 17.93 12.73 -17.02
CA HIS A 122 18.41 13.90 -17.76
C HIS A 122 17.64 15.20 -17.47
N CYS A 123 17.08 15.31 -16.26
CA CYS A 123 16.29 16.45 -15.85
C CYS A 123 16.64 16.85 -14.40
N PRO A 124 16.55 18.13 -14.03
CA PRO A 124 16.75 18.57 -12.65
C PRO A 124 15.68 18.01 -11.71
N ILE A 125 16.10 17.47 -10.57
CA ILE A 125 15.23 16.84 -9.59
C ILE A 125 15.41 17.54 -8.24
N ARG A 126 14.29 17.77 -7.55
CA ARG A 126 14.28 18.32 -6.20
C ARG A 126 13.49 17.45 -5.24
N MET A 127 14.11 17.15 -4.10
CA MET A 127 13.48 16.42 -3.01
C MET A 127 12.89 17.40 -1.99
N GLU A 128 11.61 17.22 -1.66
CA GLU A 128 10.87 18.06 -0.71
C GLU A 128 10.34 17.21 0.44
N LEU A 129 11.14 17.09 1.49
CA LEU A 129 10.83 16.24 2.63
C LEU A 129 10.33 17.08 3.82
N SER A 130 9.21 16.68 4.39
CA SER A 130 8.70 17.24 5.65
C SER A 130 8.87 16.23 6.78
N SER A 131 9.51 16.64 7.88
CA SER A 131 9.75 15.76 9.03
C SER A 131 8.65 15.89 10.07
N VAL A 132 7.94 14.79 10.32
CA VAL A 132 6.75 14.75 11.18
C VAL A 132 6.85 13.53 12.11
N PRO A 133 6.44 13.63 13.39
CA PRO A 133 6.35 12.45 14.24
C PRO A 133 5.24 11.50 13.75
N SER A 134 5.38 10.21 14.02
CA SER A 134 4.51 9.17 13.42
C SER A 134 3.03 9.28 13.75
N LYS A 135 2.67 9.83 14.92
CA LYS A 135 1.28 9.93 15.37
C LYS A 135 0.45 10.93 14.56
N ASP A 136 1.09 11.99 14.07
CA ASP A 136 0.40 13.14 13.46
C ASP A 136 -0.12 12.84 12.04
N VAL A 137 0.33 11.73 11.42
CA VAL A 137 -0.10 11.32 10.07
C VAL A 137 -1.37 10.44 10.13
N ILE A 138 -1.79 10.03 11.32
CA ILE A 138 -2.95 9.16 11.50
C ILE A 138 -4.23 9.97 11.28
N TYR A 139 -5.08 9.51 10.37
CA TYR A 139 -6.35 10.14 10.04
C TYR A 139 -7.54 9.45 10.70
N LYS A 140 -7.55 8.11 10.70
CA LYS A 140 -8.68 7.32 11.22
C LYS A 140 -8.21 5.97 11.77
N TYR A 141 -8.92 5.47 12.76
CA TYR A 141 -8.81 4.09 13.25
C TYR A 141 -9.96 3.23 12.71
N ILE A 142 -9.65 2.01 12.27
CA ILE A 142 -10.62 0.99 11.82
C ILE A 142 -10.42 -0.35 12.50
#